data_AF-A0A0R1FC10-F1
#
_entry.id   AF-A0A0R1FC10-F1
#
_cell.length_a   1.000
_cell.length_b   1.000
_cell.length_c   1.000
_cell.angle_alpha   90.00
_cell.angle_beta   90.00
_cell.angle_gamma   90.00
#
_symmetry.space_group_name_H-M   'P 1'
#
loop_
_entity.id
_entity.type
_entity.pdbx_description
1 polymer ?
#
loop_
_entity_poly.entity_id
_entity_poly.type
_entity_poly.pdbx_seq_one_letter_code
_entity_poly.pdbx_strand_id
1 'polypeptide(L)'
;MISFTANDFKVFNEQTVAGRMALIREQLDPKFEMLGATLSTQLAVVKLPVYINVAKHLRRHINPAPNTWFALGPYKRGYKMVPHFEIGFWDDRLFTWLCLLENIQQPAPYAAILHHQQHLIEHLPVGDWQLSGNHMAKPIQPLNTANLVAQTQRFTEVKKGEWLLGKEWFKTDPIFATNGAIENEIQQTVLELAPLYRELLAAIQPD
;
A
#
# COMPACT_ATOMS: atom_id res chain seq x y z
N MET A 1 -8.19 10.20 -19.42
CA MET A 1 -7.67 9.43 -18.27
C MET A 1 -8.85 9.06 -17.39
N ILE A 2 -8.90 7.82 -16.91
CA ILE A 2 -9.87 7.43 -15.90
C ILE A 2 -9.22 7.78 -14.55
N SER A 3 -9.89 8.59 -13.74
CA SER A 3 -9.36 9.05 -12.45
C SER A 3 -10.19 8.54 -11.28
N PHE A 4 -9.55 8.44 -10.11
CA PHE A 4 -10.21 8.26 -8.83
C PHE A 4 -10.96 9.52 -8.42
N THR A 5 -12.14 9.32 -7.86
CA THR A 5 -13.08 10.35 -7.47
C THR A 5 -13.76 9.94 -6.16
N ALA A 6 -14.41 10.89 -5.48
CA ALA A 6 -15.20 10.59 -4.29
C ALA A 6 -16.34 9.57 -4.54
N ASN A 7 -16.77 9.35 -5.80
CA ASN A 7 -17.79 8.35 -6.12
C ASN A 7 -17.27 6.92 -6.01
N ASP A 8 -15.96 6.69 -6.14
CA ASP A 8 -15.35 5.34 -6.09
C ASP A 8 -15.54 4.67 -4.73
N PHE A 9 -15.68 5.46 -3.66
CA PHE A 9 -16.01 4.98 -2.32
C PHE A 9 -17.40 4.35 -2.21
N LYS A 10 -18.31 4.64 -3.16
CA LYS A 10 -19.68 4.13 -3.11
C LYS A 10 -19.77 2.62 -3.33
N VAL A 11 -18.73 1.97 -3.87
CA VAL A 11 -18.70 0.50 -4.01
C VAL A 11 -18.87 -0.20 -2.66
N PHE A 12 -18.41 0.42 -1.57
CA PHE A 12 -18.52 -0.12 -0.21
C PHE A 12 -19.93 -0.01 0.40
N ASN A 13 -20.84 0.75 -0.22
CA ASN A 13 -22.24 0.81 0.20
C ASN A 13 -23.00 -0.48 -0.13
N GLU A 14 -22.54 -1.25 -1.11
CA GLU A 14 -23.09 -2.57 -1.41
C GLU A 14 -22.66 -3.57 -0.34
N GLN A 15 -23.63 -4.19 0.34
CA GLN A 15 -23.40 -5.03 1.53
C GLN A 15 -23.31 -6.53 1.22
N THR A 16 -23.61 -6.95 -0.01
CA THR A 16 -23.43 -8.33 -0.44
C THR A 16 -22.01 -8.56 -0.95
N VAL A 17 -21.44 -9.75 -0.70
CA VAL A 17 -20.14 -10.16 -1.24
C VAL A 17 -20.14 -10.10 -2.77
N ALA A 18 -21.16 -10.68 -3.40
CA ALA A 18 -21.27 -10.74 -4.85
C ALA A 18 -21.42 -9.34 -5.48
N GLY A 19 -22.32 -8.51 -4.94
CA GLY A 19 -22.54 -7.16 -5.44
C GLY A 19 -21.30 -6.28 -5.30
N ARG A 20 -20.66 -6.25 -4.13
CA ARG A 20 -19.47 -5.41 -3.91
C ARG A 20 -18.33 -5.83 -4.83
N MET A 21 -18.12 -7.13 -5.00
CA MET A 21 -17.10 -7.64 -5.91
C MET A 21 -17.41 -7.34 -7.39
N ALA A 22 -18.69 -7.29 -7.78
CA ALA A 22 -19.06 -6.85 -9.13
C ALA A 22 -18.73 -5.36 -9.34
N LEU A 23 -19.10 -4.50 -8.39
CA LEU A 23 -18.80 -3.07 -8.44
C LEU A 23 -17.29 -2.78 -8.42
N ILE A 24 -16.51 -3.50 -7.61
CA ILE A 24 -15.04 -3.37 -7.59
C ILE A 24 -14.47 -3.70 -8.98
N ARG A 25 -14.89 -4.80 -9.60
CA ARG A 25 -14.42 -5.20 -10.94
C ARG A 25 -14.83 -4.23 -12.03
N GLU A 26 -16.02 -3.68 -11.95
CA GLU A 26 -16.54 -2.75 -12.94
C GLU A 26 -15.92 -1.35 -12.82
N GLN A 27 -15.70 -0.87 -11.59
CA GLN A 27 -15.39 0.54 -11.33
C GLN A 27 -13.94 0.77 -10.88
N LEU A 28 -13.38 -0.10 -10.05
CA LEU A 28 -12.04 0.09 -9.45
C LEU A 28 -10.94 -0.65 -10.18
N ASP A 29 -11.15 -1.92 -10.56
CA ASP A 29 -10.11 -2.74 -11.19
C ASP A 29 -9.52 -2.08 -12.45
N PRO A 30 -10.31 -1.47 -13.37
CA PRO A 30 -9.75 -0.77 -14.54
C PRO A 30 -8.86 0.42 -14.16
N LYS A 31 -9.17 1.11 -13.06
CA LYS A 31 -8.37 2.23 -12.54
C LYS A 31 -7.10 1.73 -11.88
N PHE A 32 -7.19 0.62 -11.12
CA PHE A 32 -6.05 -0.05 -10.53
C PHE A 32 -5.06 -0.54 -11.59
N GLU A 33 -5.54 -1.15 -12.67
CA GLU A 33 -4.69 -1.60 -13.77
C GLU A 33 -3.99 -0.42 -14.46
N MET A 34 -4.73 0.66 -14.72
CA MET A 34 -4.17 1.86 -15.36
C MET A 34 -3.11 2.54 -14.47
N LEU A 35 -3.43 2.84 -13.21
CA LEU A 35 -2.47 3.47 -12.29
C LEU A 35 -1.29 2.54 -12.01
N GLY A 36 -1.55 1.24 -11.80
CA GLY A 36 -0.51 0.24 -11.60
C GLY A 36 0.49 0.18 -12.76
N ALA A 37 0.02 0.31 -14.01
CA ALA A 37 0.89 0.34 -15.19
C ALA A 37 1.77 1.61 -15.23
N THR A 38 1.19 2.76 -14.87
CA THR A 38 1.92 4.02 -14.72
C THR A 38 3.01 3.91 -13.65
N LEU A 39 2.65 3.45 -12.44
CA LEU A 39 3.60 3.28 -11.32
C LEU A 39 4.68 2.24 -11.64
N SER A 40 4.32 1.16 -12.34
CA SER A 40 5.28 0.16 -12.80
C SER A 40 6.30 0.75 -13.77
N THR A 41 5.86 1.62 -14.67
CA THR A 41 6.73 2.30 -15.63
C THR A 41 7.64 3.29 -14.90
N GLN A 42 7.09 4.06 -13.98
CA GLN A 42 7.81 5.02 -13.14
C GLN A 42 8.91 4.34 -12.30
N LEU A 43 8.60 3.23 -11.62
CA LEU A 43 9.57 2.48 -10.83
C LEU A 43 10.64 1.80 -11.71
N ALA A 44 10.29 1.36 -12.92
CA ALA A 44 11.25 0.80 -13.86
C ALA A 44 12.32 1.82 -14.29
N VAL A 45 11.97 3.10 -14.44
CA VAL A 45 12.92 4.19 -14.75
C VAL A 45 14.00 4.32 -13.68
N VAL A 46 13.63 4.13 -12.41
CA VAL A 46 14.59 4.11 -11.28
C VAL A 46 15.14 2.70 -11.01
N LYS A 47 15.10 1.79 -11.99
CA LYS A 47 15.63 0.42 -11.90
C LYS A 47 15.01 -0.42 -10.77
N LEU A 48 13.72 -0.26 -10.55
CA LEU A 48 12.91 -1.07 -9.62
C LEU A 48 11.73 -1.68 -10.37
N PRO A 49 11.95 -2.66 -11.27
CA PRO A 49 10.85 -3.29 -11.97
C PRO A 49 9.91 -3.98 -10.98
N VAL A 50 8.60 -3.75 -11.16
CA VAL A 50 7.54 -4.33 -10.33
C VAL A 50 6.45 -4.94 -11.20
N TYR A 51 5.62 -5.78 -10.61
CA TYR A 51 4.48 -6.41 -11.25
C TYR A 51 3.20 -6.15 -10.46
N ILE A 52 2.14 -5.82 -11.19
CA ILE A 52 0.83 -5.49 -10.64
C ILE A 52 0.10 -6.77 -10.26
N ASN A 53 -0.47 -6.80 -9.05
CA ASN A 53 -1.32 -7.87 -8.55
C ASN A 53 -2.58 -7.26 -7.93
N VAL A 54 -3.73 -7.35 -8.60
CA VAL A 54 -5.01 -6.88 -8.06
C VAL A 54 -5.54 -7.87 -7.00
N ALA A 55 -6.00 -7.36 -5.86
CA ALA A 55 -6.53 -8.17 -4.77
C ALA A 55 -7.83 -8.89 -5.20
N LYS A 56 -7.80 -10.23 -5.20
CA LYS A 56 -8.91 -11.06 -5.69
C LYS A 56 -9.98 -11.39 -4.65
N HIS A 57 -9.75 -11.10 -3.37
CA HIS A 57 -10.66 -11.38 -2.25
C HIS A 57 -11.22 -12.82 -2.16
N LEU A 58 -10.47 -13.81 -2.66
CA LEU A 58 -10.93 -15.20 -2.84
C LEU A 58 -11.36 -15.93 -1.55
N ARG A 59 -11.00 -15.40 -0.38
CA ARG A 59 -11.31 -15.97 0.93
C ARG A 59 -12.55 -15.35 1.60
N ARG A 60 -13.26 -14.43 0.92
CA ARG A 60 -14.46 -13.76 1.44
C ARG A 60 -15.71 -14.45 0.91
N HIS A 61 -16.41 -15.16 1.78
CA HIS A 61 -17.64 -15.91 1.43
C HIS A 61 -18.89 -15.39 2.17
N ILE A 62 -18.71 -14.82 3.36
CA ILE A 62 -19.81 -14.38 4.22
C ILE A 62 -19.90 -12.86 4.24
N ASN A 63 -18.80 -12.19 4.59
CA ASN A 63 -18.75 -10.73 4.68
C ASN A 63 -17.99 -10.15 3.48
N PRO A 64 -18.50 -9.08 2.83
CA PRO A 64 -17.79 -8.41 1.75
C PRO A 64 -16.47 -7.82 2.25
N ALA A 65 -15.50 -7.66 1.34
CA ALA A 65 -14.19 -7.11 1.71
C ALA A 65 -14.33 -5.66 2.22
N PRO A 66 -13.75 -5.32 3.39
CA PRO A 66 -13.85 -3.97 3.95
C PRO A 66 -12.94 -2.95 3.24
N ASN A 67 -11.94 -3.45 2.51
CA ASN A 67 -11.04 -2.70 1.65
C ASN A 67 -10.71 -3.49 0.38
N THR A 68 -10.15 -2.81 -0.62
CA THR A 68 -9.63 -3.43 -1.83
C THR A 68 -8.44 -2.64 -2.37
N TRP A 69 -7.52 -3.30 -3.07
CA TRP A 69 -6.27 -2.69 -3.51
C TRP A 69 -5.67 -3.44 -4.71
N PHE A 70 -4.68 -2.82 -5.34
CA PHE A 70 -3.67 -3.52 -6.10
C PHE A 70 -2.31 -3.42 -5.40
N ALA A 71 -1.48 -4.42 -5.62
CA ALA A 71 -0.13 -4.47 -5.11
C ALA A 71 0.91 -4.35 -6.24
N LEU A 72 2.04 -3.74 -5.95
CA LEU A 72 3.23 -3.69 -6.81
C LEU A 72 4.38 -4.39 -6.09
N GLY A 73 4.72 -5.59 -6.53
CA GLY A 73 5.79 -6.40 -5.93
C GLY A 73 6.87 -6.81 -6.94
N PRO A 74 7.98 -7.39 -6.49
CA PRO A 74 9.12 -7.74 -7.35
C PRO A 74 8.87 -8.98 -8.21
N TYR A 75 7.78 -9.73 -7.97
CA TYR A 75 7.48 -10.98 -8.67
C TYR A 75 6.18 -10.93 -9.47
N LYS A 76 6.18 -11.62 -10.62
CA LYS A 76 4.99 -11.80 -11.48
C LYS A 76 3.82 -12.46 -10.77
N ARG A 77 4.08 -13.24 -9.72
CA ARG A 77 3.07 -13.97 -8.96
C ARG A 77 3.41 -13.90 -7.48
N GLY A 78 2.44 -13.47 -6.68
CA GLY A 78 2.61 -13.34 -5.24
C GLY A 78 3.39 -12.07 -4.89
N TYR A 79 2.96 -11.42 -3.82
CA TYR A 79 3.56 -10.17 -3.32
C TYR A 79 3.66 -10.16 -1.80
N LYS A 80 2.75 -10.86 -1.09
CA LYS A 80 2.60 -10.82 0.37
C LYS A 80 3.83 -11.24 1.17
N MET A 81 4.67 -12.10 0.63
CA MET A 81 5.82 -12.69 1.34
C MET A 81 7.07 -11.80 1.29
N VAL A 82 7.02 -10.66 0.59
CA VAL A 82 8.16 -9.79 0.29
C VAL A 82 7.73 -8.32 0.38
N PRO A 83 8.67 -7.36 0.44
CA PRO A 83 8.34 -5.94 0.34
C PRO A 83 7.55 -5.64 -0.93
N HIS A 84 6.52 -4.80 -0.83
CA HIS A 84 5.69 -4.37 -1.97
C HIS A 84 4.94 -3.08 -1.63
N PHE A 85 4.41 -2.41 -2.64
CA PHE A 85 3.43 -1.35 -2.42
C PHE A 85 2.00 -1.90 -2.47
N GLU A 86 1.09 -1.29 -1.71
CA GLU A 86 -0.36 -1.46 -1.83
C GLU A 86 -1.02 -0.10 -2.02
N ILE A 87 -1.88 0.03 -3.03
CA ILE A 87 -2.68 1.23 -3.27
C ILE A 87 -4.13 0.79 -3.38
N GLY A 88 -5.00 1.38 -2.56
CA GLY A 88 -6.35 0.88 -2.42
C GLY A 88 -7.29 1.80 -1.66
N PHE A 89 -8.47 1.27 -1.38
CA PHE A 89 -9.56 1.98 -0.77
C PHE A 89 -10.08 1.22 0.45
N TRP A 90 -10.37 1.96 1.51
CA TRP A 90 -11.44 1.67 2.45
C TRP A 90 -12.72 2.40 2.00
N ASP A 91 -13.81 2.22 2.74
CA ASP A 91 -15.08 2.95 2.58
C ASP A 91 -14.99 4.47 2.86
N ASP A 92 -13.94 4.91 3.56
CA ASP A 92 -13.76 6.31 3.99
C ASP A 92 -12.47 6.97 3.50
N ARG A 93 -11.49 6.21 2.99
CA ARG A 93 -10.18 6.74 2.58
C ARG A 93 -9.48 5.90 1.50
N LEU A 94 -8.71 6.57 0.65
CA LEU A 94 -7.70 5.95 -0.20
C LEU A 94 -6.40 5.83 0.60
N PHE A 95 -5.62 4.78 0.36
CA PHE A 95 -4.31 4.61 0.96
C PHE A 95 -3.25 4.25 -0.08
N THR A 96 -2.01 4.61 0.23
CA THR A 96 -0.79 4.11 -0.42
C THR A 96 0.18 3.67 0.67
N TRP A 97 0.59 2.41 0.67
CA TRP A 97 1.49 1.83 1.67
C TRP A 97 2.69 1.13 1.01
N LEU A 98 3.89 1.33 1.53
CA LEU A 98 5.00 0.37 1.42
C LEU A 98 4.86 -0.65 2.55
N CYS A 99 4.77 -1.93 2.21
CA CYS A 99 4.31 -2.99 3.10
C CYS A 99 5.37 -4.06 3.37
N LEU A 100 5.45 -4.47 4.63
CA LEU A 100 6.01 -5.72 5.12
C LEU A 100 4.92 -6.43 5.92
N LEU A 101 4.27 -7.43 5.34
CA LEU A 101 3.08 -8.07 5.92
C LEU A 101 3.44 -9.23 6.86
N GLU A 102 2.44 -9.74 7.59
CA GLU A 102 2.57 -10.88 8.51
C GLU A 102 3.04 -12.17 7.81
N ASN A 103 2.99 -12.18 6.48
CA ASN A 103 3.38 -13.30 5.64
C ASN A 103 4.91 -13.43 5.47
N ILE A 104 5.70 -12.39 5.77
CA ILE A 104 7.16 -12.46 5.75
C ILE A 104 7.66 -13.48 6.78
N GLN A 105 8.42 -14.47 6.33
CA GLN A 105 8.89 -15.56 7.20
C GLN A 105 10.04 -15.14 8.13
N GLN A 106 10.88 -14.22 7.66
CA GLN A 106 12.05 -13.75 8.39
C GLN A 106 12.01 -12.22 8.49
N PRO A 107 11.41 -11.65 9.55
CA PRO A 107 11.30 -10.20 9.68
C PRO A 107 12.62 -9.52 10.08
N ALA A 108 13.54 -10.25 10.73
CA ALA A 108 14.76 -9.67 11.31
C ALA A 108 15.69 -8.97 10.28
N PRO A 109 15.96 -9.52 9.09
CA PRO A 109 16.75 -8.82 8.06
C PRO A 109 16.11 -7.50 7.61
N TYR A 110 14.79 -7.46 7.44
CA TYR A 110 14.09 -6.24 7.08
C TYR A 110 14.13 -5.20 8.21
N ALA A 111 13.96 -5.61 9.46
CA ALA A 111 14.09 -4.71 10.61
C ALA A 111 15.49 -4.12 10.75
N ALA A 112 16.54 -4.90 10.47
CA ALA A 112 17.91 -4.40 10.44
C ALA A 112 18.12 -3.32 9.36
N ILE A 113 17.51 -3.51 8.17
CA ILE A 113 17.52 -2.51 7.10
C ILE A 113 16.75 -1.25 7.53
N LEU A 114 15.56 -1.39 8.11
CA LEU A 114 14.77 -0.26 8.60
C LEU A 114 15.55 0.59 9.61
N HIS A 115 16.30 -0.06 10.51
CA HIS A 115 17.18 0.63 11.46
C HIS A 115 18.38 1.30 10.77
N HIS A 116 19.10 0.58 9.90
CA HIS A 116 20.28 1.11 9.21
C HIS A 116 19.94 2.26 8.24
N GLN A 117 18.77 2.17 7.59
CA GLN A 117 18.27 3.11 6.62
C GLN A 117 17.23 4.07 7.19
N GLN A 118 17.19 4.23 8.53
CA GLN A 118 16.23 5.11 9.20
C GLN A 118 16.27 6.55 8.67
N HIS A 119 17.44 7.02 8.25
CA HIS A 119 17.59 8.34 7.63
C HIS A 119 16.73 8.51 6.36
N LEU A 120 16.48 7.46 5.56
CA LEU A 120 15.61 7.53 4.39
C LEU A 120 14.15 7.80 4.77
N ILE A 121 13.74 7.39 5.97
CA ILE A 121 12.39 7.58 6.50
C ILE A 121 12.28 8.97 7.13
N GLU A 122 13.28 9.37 7.91
CA GLU A 122 13.28 10.67 8.62
C GLU A 122 13.43 11.88 7.68
N HIS A 123 14.00 11.69 6.50
CA HIS A 123 14.18 12.73 5.49
C HIS A 123 13.13 12.68 4.37
N LEU A 124 12.04 11.93 4.56
CA LEU A 124 10.91 12.03 3.64
C LEU A 124 10.42 13.49 3.57
N PRO A 125 9.99 13.97 2.39
CA PRO A 125 9.45 15.32 2.26
C PRO A 125 8.31 15.59 3.23
N VAL A 126 8.13 16.86 3.62
CA VAL A 126 7.06 17.27 4.51
C VAL A 126 5.71 16.78 3.98
N GLY A 127 4.96 16.08 4.82
CA GLY A 127 3.65 15.54 4.50
C GLY A 127 3.12 14.64 5.62
N ASP A 128 1.87 14.23 5.50
CA ASP A 128 1.17 13.44 6.52
C ASP A 128 1.53 11.95 6.44
N TRP A 129 2.81 11.63 6.59
CA TRP A 129 3.29 10.25 6.63
C TRP A 129 2.78 9.50 7.86
N GLN A 130 2.36 8.27 7.64
CA GLN A 130 1.71 7.42 8.64
C GLN A 130 2.38 6.05 8.69
N LEU A 131 2.25 5.42 9.84
CA LEU A 131 2.64 4.04 10.10
C LEU A 131 1.39 3.22 10.41
N SER A 132 1.34 1.98 9.90
CA SER A 132 0.34 0.98 10.29
C SER A 132 1.00 -0.35 10.59
N GLY A 133 0.41 -1.07 11.54
CA GLY A 133 0.82 -2.42 11.90
C GLY A 133 -0.15 -3.51 11.45
N ASN A 134 -1.12 -3.17 10.60
CA ASN A 134 -2.12 -4.11 10.08
C ASN A 134 -2.82 -3.57 8.82
N HIS A 135 -2.52 -4.12 7.64
CA HIS A 135 -3.16 -3.77 6.35
C HIS A 135 -4.66 -4.09 6.28
N MET A 136 -5.16 -4.89 7.23
CA MET A 136 -6.56 -5.26 7.37
C MET A 136 -7.29 -4.45 8.46
N ALA A 137 -6.69 -3.38 8.98
CA ALA A 137 -7.34 -2.47 9.92
C ALA A 137 -7.01 -0.99 9.62
N LYS A 138 -7.90 -0.09 10.03
CA LYS A 138 -7.79 1.37 9.85
C LYS A 138 -6.90 2.13 10.85
N PRO A 139 -6.59 1.65 12.07
CA PRO A 139 -5.74 2.41 12.99
C PRO A 139 -4.34 2.66 12.40
N ILE A 140 -3.91 3.92 12.46
CA ILE A 140 -2.59 4.40 12.03
C ILE A 140 -1.94 5.20 13.16
N GLN A 141 -0.65 5.48 13.00
CA GLN A 141 0.12 6.37 13.86
C GLN A 141 0.89 7.37 13.00
N PRO A 142 1.03 8.65 13.41
CA PRO A 142 1.84 9.59 12.67
C PRO A 142 3.30 9.16 12.66
N LEU A 143 4.00 9.38 11.55
CA LEU A 143 5.43 9.12 11.46
C LEU A 143 6.19 10.09 12.38
N ASN A 144 6.85 9.52 13.38
CA ASN A 144 7.87 10.17 14.20
C ASN A 144 8.82 9.09 14.73
N THR A 145 9.96 9.48 15.28
CA THR A 145 11.00 8.54 15.74
C THR A 145 10.47 7.50 16.73
N ALA A 146 9.64 7.91 17.71
CA ALA A 146 9.10 6.99 18.70
C ALA A 146 8.17 5.93 18.07
N ASN A 147 7.25 6.38 17.20
CA ASN A 147 6.33 5.49 16.50
C ASN A 147 7.05 4.57 15.51
N LEU A 148 8.10 5.06 14.83
CA LEU A 148 8.90 4.26 13.92
C LEU A 148 9.61 3.11 14.65
N VAL A 149 10.24 3.40 15.79
CA VAL A 149 10.89 2.40 16.64
C VAL A 149 9.87 1.37 17.13
N ALA A 150 8.73 1.83 17.68
CA ALA A 150 7.69 0.94 18.18
C ALA A 150 7.08 0.07 17.08
N GLN A 151 6.85 0.61 15.88
CA GLN A 151 6.32 -0.15 14.75
C GLN A 151 7.31 -1.20 14.25
N THR A 152 8.61 -0.86 14.19
CA THR A 152 9.68 -1.79 13.79
C THR A 152 9.84 -2.93 14.78
N GLN A 153 9.79 -2.63 16.08
CA GLN A 153 9.81 -3.66 17.14
C GLN A 153 8.57 -4.56 17.08
N ARG A 154 7.38 -3.98 16.89
CA ARG A 154 6.14 -4.75 16.77
C ARG A 154 6.21 -5.75 15.61
N PHE A 155 6.74 -5.32 14.46
CA PHE A 155 6.88 -6.16 13.28
C PHE A 155 7.73 -7.41 13.52
N THR A 156 8.76 -7.34 14.36
CA THR A 156 9.62 -8.48 14.68
C THR A 156 9.10 -9.34 15.83
N GLU A 157 8.46 -8.74 16.83
CA GLU A 157 8.11 -9.44 18.08
C GLU A 157 6.69 -10.01 18.10
N VAL A 158 5.78 -9.44 17.30
CA VAL A 158 4.38 -9.89 17.29
C VAL A 158 4.15 -10.85 16.13
N LYS A 159 3.57 -12.03 16.42
CA LYS A 159 3.32 -13.08 15.41
C LYS A 159 2.57 -12.62 14.16
N LYS A 160 1.69 -11.63 14.31
CA LYS A 160 0.93 -10.98 13.24
C LYS A 160 1.29 -9.50 13.11
N GLY A 161 2.52 -9.16 13.47
CA GLY A 161 3.07 -7.83 13.32
C GLY A 161 3.32 -7.58 11.84
N GLU A 162 2.93 -6.40 11.39
CA GLU A 162 3.24 -5.89 10.05
C GLU A 162 3.95 -4.56 10.20
N TRP A 163 4.58 -4.10 9.13
CA TRP A 163 5.16 -2.77 9.05
C TRP A 163 4.73 -2.12 7.75
N LEU A 164 3.95 -1.04 7.86
CA LEU A 164 3.47 -0.27 6.72
C LEU A 164 3.85 1.20 6.92
N LEU A 165 4.34 1.85 5.86
CA LEU A 165 4.67 3.27 5.82
C LEU A 165 4.05 3.91 4.57
N GLY A 166 3.38 5.05 4.71
CA GLY A 166 2.65 5.64 3.60
C GLY A 166 1.75 6.81 3.97
N LYS A 167 0.71 7.04 3.16
CA LYS A 167 -0.24 8.15 3.29
C LYS A 167 -1.67 7.68 3.05
N GLU A 168 -2.63 8.40 3.63
CA GLU A 168 -4.07 8.20 3.42
C GLU A 168 -4.72 9.52 3.00
N TRP A 169 -5.77 9.44 2.17
CA TRP A 169 -6.59 10.57 1.75
C TRP A 169 -8.07 10.24 2.00
N PHE A 170 -8.75 11.03 2.81
CA PHE A 170 -10.15 10.79 3.15
C PHE A 170 -11.05 11.13 1.98
N LYS A 171 -12.18 10.42 1.83
CA LYS A 171 -13.15 10.65 0.75
C LYS A 171 -13.70 12.08 0.68
N THR A 172 -13.56 12.85 1.76
CA THR A 172 -13.96 14.25 1.88
C THR A 172 -12.87 15.23 1.45
N ASP A 173 -11.65 14.77 1.19
CA ASP A 173 -10.54 15.63 0.84
C ASP A 173 -10.78 16.30 -0.51
N PRO A 174 -10.47 17.61 -0.63
CA PRO A 174 -10.71 18.38 -1.85
C PRO A 174 -9.88 17.88 -3.04
N ILE A 175 -8.84 17.07 -2.81
CA ILE A 175 -8.02 16.49 -3.87
C ILE A 175 -8.84 15.67 -4.87
N PHE A 176 -9.93 15.03 -4.41
CA PHE A 176 -10.82 14.24 -5.26
C PHE A 176 -11.71 15.09 -6.19
N ALA A 177 -11.70 16.42 -6.04
CA ALA A 177 -12.43 17.33 -6.93
C ALA A 177 -11.63 17.70 -8.20
N THR A 178 -10.33 17.42 -8.23
CA THR A 178 -9.45 17.71 -9.37
C THR A 178 -8.98 16.41 -10.02
N ASN A 179 -9.42 16.15 -11.25
CA ASN A 179 -9.04 14.94 -11.99
C ASN A 179 -7.51 14.82 -12.10
N GLY A 180 -6.96 13.66 -11.74
CA GLY A 180 -5.52 13.39 -11.82
C GLY A 180 -4.71 13.84 -10.59
N ALA A 181 -5.28 14.66 -9.69
CA ALA A 181 -4.53 15.20 -8.56
C ALA A 181 -4.11 14.10 -7.58
N ILE A 182 -5.02 13.20 -7.23
CA ILE A 182 -4.72 12.09 -6.32
C ILE A 182 -3.75 11.08 -6.95
N GLU A 183 -3.84 10.82 -8.26
CA GLU A 183 -2.89 9.95 -8.96
C GLU A 183 -1.49 10.53 -8.99
N ASN A 184 -1.36 11.86 -9.10
CA ASN A 184 -0.07 12.53 -9.01
C ASN A 184 0.52 12.42 -7.60
N GLU A 185 -0.29 12.61 -6.55
CA GLU A 185 0.15 12.41 -5.16
C GLU A 185 0.59 10.97 -4.88
N ILE A 186 -0.14 9.97 -5.40
CA ILE A 186 0.24 8.56 -5.29
C ILE A 186 1.58 8.31 -6.00
N GLN A 187 1.75 8.83 -7.22
CA GLN A 187 3.00 8.72 -7.98
C GLN A 187 4.19 9.35 -7.25
N GLN A 188 4.01 10.52 -6.62
CA GLN A 188 5.07 11.15 -5.82
C GLN A 188 5.37 10.32 -4.57
N THR A 189 4.34 9.89 -3.84
CA THR A 189 4.49 9.07 -2.62
C THR A 189 5.25 7.77 -2.90
N VAL A 190 4.95 7.08 -4.01
CA VAL A 190 5.67 5.86 -4.41
C VAL A 190 7.13 6.15 -4.77
N LEU A 191 7.42 7.26 -5.46
CA LEU A 191 8.81 7.67 -5.74
C LEU A 191 9.60 8.04 -4.49
N GLU A 192 8.98 8.76 -3.56
CA GLU A 192 9.57 9.15 -2.27
C GLU A 192 9.96 7.91 -1.44
N LEU A 193 9.16 6.86 -1.51
CA LEU A 193 9.41 5.58 -0.83
C LEU A 193 10.32 4.61 -1.63
N ALA A 194 10.59 4.89 -2.91
CA ALA A 194 11.36 3.99 -3.78
C ALA A 194 12.79 3.70 -3.28
N PRO A 195 13.55 4.67 -2.70
CA PRO A 195 14.85 4.39 -2.10
C PRO A 195 14.77 3.35 -0.98
N LEU A 196 13.83 3.49 -0.05
CA LEU A 196 13.64 2.53 1.03
C LEU A 196 13.20 1.16 0.50
N TYR A 197 12.28 1.14 -0.46
CA TYR A 197 11.86 -0.09 -1.11
C TYR A 197 13.03 -0.86 -1.73
N ARG A 198 13.97 -0.17 -2.41
CA ARG A 198 15.19 -0.78 -2.95
C ARG A 198 16.00 -1.49 -1.87
N GLU A 199 16.23 -0.83 -0.75
CA GLU A 199 17.00 -1.39 0.35
C GLU A 199 16.30 -2.63 0.92
N LEU A 200 14.98 -2.56 1.14
CA LEU A 200 14.19 -3.69 1.63
C LEU A 200 14.25 -4.90 0.68
N LEU A 201 14.25 -4.69 -0.64
CA LEU A 201 14.39 -5.79 -1.60
C LEU A 201 15.71 -6.56 -1.44
N ALA A 202 16.78 -5.94 -0.93
CA ALA A 202 18.05 -6.61 -0.72
C ALA A 202 18.02 -7.69 0.38
N ALA A 203 17.00 -7.68 1.26
CA ALA A 203 16.79 -8.72 2.27
C ALA A 203 16.06 -9.97 1.73
N ILE A 204 15.54 -9.93 0.49
CA ILE A 204 14.98 -11.11 -0.15
C ILE A 204 16.09 -12.15 -0.31
N GLN A 205 15.96 -13.28 0.38
CA GLN A 205 16.87 -14.39 0.21
C GLN A 205 16.71 -14.96 -1.21
N PRO A 206 17.80 -15.23 -1.93
CA PRO A 206 17.71 -16.04 -3.13
C PRO A 206 17.23 -17.46 -2.76
N ASP A 207 16.45 -18.06 -3.64
CA ASP A 207 16.08 -19.48 -3.55
C ASP A 207 17.32 -20.39 -3.62
#